data_AF-A0A4U8T1I6-F1
#
_entry.id   AF-A0A4U8T1I6-F1
#
_cell.length_a   1.000
_cell.length_b   1.000
_cell.length_c   1.000
_cell.angle_alpha   90.00
_cell.angle_beta   90.00
_cell.angle_gamma   90.00
#
_symmetry.space_group_name_H-M   'P 1'
#
loop_
_entity.id
_entity.type
_entity.pdbx_description
1 polymer ?
#
loop_
_entity_poly.entity_id
_entity_poly.type
_entity_poly.pdbx_seq_one_letter_code
_entity_poly.pdbx_strand_id
1 'polypeptide(L)'
;MVNIRFLLCGIFTLFTSAALCRADSISNLAESNSKVIAHPLIQGFSQMFFGLHTDNFIELDEMKQNKLTQENNIESADSKDFNQNDTQSPKIKNKTSQNPQNPQNLPLASKPKVLLIMDDLSKLSQIKALESLPLNITPSIFPKTRHNAITPSLAERVINNGKSFMIHLPLEAQNFIQKELEPLKVGIDKQSLKEQILQIKRDFPHLVYLNNHTGSKFTQSKTDMKNLLEVFDELNLKFIDSVTIPNPASELLAKEQKRLIMQRDIFLDNQTNVAYTKKQLQSLIQKAKKKGYAIAICHPHPSTFKALTQMQKELNANLELVSPSELENFLRENNTLSYVRSPFF
;
A
#
# COMPACT_ATOMS: atom_id res chain seq x y z
N MET A 1 21.19 -63.17 -4.59
CA MET A 1 22.15 -64.19 -4.14
C MET A 1 23.35 -63.42 -3.60
N VAL A 2 23.75 -63.38 -2.33
CA VAL A 2 23.60 -64.28 -1.17
C VAL A 2 23.57 -63.41 0.12
N ASN A 3 22.87 -63.92 1.14
CA ASN A 3 22.72 -63.43 2.52
C ASN A 3 24.04 -63.31 3.31
N ILE A 4 24.04 -62.54 4.42
CA ILE A 4 24.17 -63.07 5.80
C ILE A 4 24.05 -61.93 6.84
N ARG A 5 23.09 -62.13 7.76
CA ARG A 5 22.92 -61.50 9.08
C ARG A 5 23.82 -62.19 10.11
N PHE A 6 24.29 -61.48 11.13
CA PHE A 6 24.40 -61.86 12.58
C PHE A 6 25.23 -60.74 13.26
N LEU A 7 25.18 -60.35 14.55
CA LEU A 7 24.19 -60.29 15.64
C LEU A 7 25.01 -59.82 16.89
N LEU A 8 24.38 -59.01 17.76
CA LEU A 8 24.47 -59.02 19.24
C LEU A 8 25.46 -58.14 20.07
N CYS A 9 24.84 -57.51 21.09
CA CYS A 9 25.29 -57.15 22.47
C CYS A 9 26.32 -56.03 22.70
N GLY A 10 26.18 -55.13 23.69
CA GLY A 10 25.21 -54.95 24.79
C GLY A 10 25.72 -53.91 25.82
N ILE A 11 24.93 -53.69 26.90
CA ILE A 11 25.22 -52.97 28.18
C ILE A 11 24.92 -51.44 28.13
N PHE A 12 23.86 -50.84 28.71
CA PHE A 12 23.17 -50.88 30.03
C PHE A 12 23.94 -50.26 31.21
N THR A 13 23.57 -49.04 31.62
CA THR A 13 23.50 -48.64 33.05
C THR A 13 22.63 -47.39 33.24
N LEU A 14 21.62 -47.55 34.10
CA LEU A 14 20.82 -46.51 34.75
C LEU A 14 21.65 -45.79 35.82
N PHE A 15 21.33 -44.53 36.10
CA PHE A 15 21.41 -43.97 37.46
C PHE A 15 20.15 -43.16 37.77
N THR A 16 19.51 -43.51 38.89
CA THR A 16 18.35 -42.87 39.52
C THR A 16 18.72 -42.46 40.95
N SER A 17 18.22 -41.30 41.40
CA SER A 17 17.82 -40.88 42.78
C SER A 17 18.11 -39.37 42.94
N ALA A 18 17.15 -38.46 43.13
CA ALA A 18 16.05 -38.29 44.09
C ALA A 18 16.46 -37.60 45.41
N ALA A 19 15.95 -36.37 45.62
CA ALA A 19 15.59 -35.66 46.87
C ALA A 19 15.15 -34.24 46.44
N LEU A 20 13.91 -33.76 46.50
CA LEU A 20 12.87 -33.66 47.53
C LEU A 20 13.23 -32.77 48.73
N CYS A 21 12.74 -31.52 48.74
CA CYS A 21 12.14 -30.90 49.93
C CYS A 21 11.20 -29.72 49.56
N ARG A 22 9.99 -29.72 50.14
CA ARG A 22 8.98 -28.64 50.23
C ARG A 22 9.43 -27.64 51.34
N ALA A 23 8.82 -26.49 51.68
CA ALA A 23 7.49 -25.92 51.49
C ALA A 23 7.50 -24.42 51.88
N ASP A 24 6.34 -23.75 51.71
CA ASP A 24 5.81 -22.60 52.47
C ASP A 24 6.46 -21.20 52.29
N SER A 25 5.75 -20.05 52.25
CA SER A 25 4.33 -19.70 52.22
C SER A 25 4.16 -18.16 52.14
N ILE A 26 2.98 -17.72 51.68
CA ILE A 26 2.22 -16.50 52.08
C ILE A 26 2.58 -15.10 51.49
N SER A 27 1.48 -14.44 51.13
CA SER A 27 1.15 -13.12 50.61
C SER A 27 1.71 -11.89 51.34
N ASN A 28 1.85 -10.76 50.62
CA ASN A 28 1.06 -9.54 50.89
C ASN A 28 1.23 -8.41 49.87
N LEU A 29 0.13 -7.68 49.68
CA LEU A 29 -0.01 -6.41 48.96
C LEU A 29 0.89 -5.31 49.54
N ALA A 30 1.33 -4.39 48.69
CA ALA A 30 1.43 -2.97 49.03
C ALA A 30 1.34 -2.12 47.75
N GLU A 31 0.20 -1.46 47.58
CA GLU A 31 0.02 -0.29 46.72
C GLU A 31 0.84 0.87 47.29
N SER A 32 1.55 1.62 46.44
CA SER A 32 2.00 2.97 46.79
C SER A 32 1.58 3.95 45.70
N ASN A 33 0.57 4.74 46.04
CA ASN A 33 0.08 5.91 45.33
C ASN A 33 1.16 6.99 45.22
N SER A 34 1.51 7.41 44.00
CA SER A 34 2.15 8.71 43.76
C SER A 34 1.15 9.64 43.08
N LYS A 35 0.58 10.55 43.88
CA LYS A 35 -0.19 11.72 43.45
C LYS A 35 0.69 12.62 42.58
N VAL A 36 0.31 12.82 41.31
CA VAL A 36 0.84 13.92 40.49
C VAL A 36 -0.18 15.06 40.51
N ILE A 37 0.28 16.21 40.97
CA ILE A 37 -0.47 17.46 41.07
C ILE A 37 -0.61 18.06 39.67
N ALA A 38 -1.84 18.29 39.22
CA ALA A 38 -2.14 18.99 37.98
C ALA A 38 -2.09 20.51 38.18
N HIS A 39 -1.26 21.20 37.40
CA HIS A 39 -1.28 22.67 37.29
C HIS A 39 -2.05 23.06 36.02
N PRO A 40 -3.02 24.01 36.09
CA PRO A 40 -3.80 24.41 34.92
C PRO A 40 -2.98 25.41 34.11
N LEU A 41 -2.68 25.11 32.84
CA LEU A 41 -2.45 26.10 31.75
C LEU A 41 -2.06 25.47 30.39
N ILE A 42 -2.48 24.23 30.08
CA ILE A 42 -2.45 23.73 28.70
C ILE A 42 -3.78 23.04 28.41
N GLN A 43 -4.83 23.84 28.21
CA GLN A 43 -6.06 23.40 27.54
C GLN A 43 -6.14 24.15 26.21
N GLY A 44 -6.07 23.39 25.12
CA GLY A 44 -6.38 23.92 23.80
C GLY A 44 -5.41 23.51 22.71
N PHE A 45 -5.06 22.23 22.57
CA PHE A 45 -4.58 21.68 21.28
C PHE A 45 -4.81 20.16 21.10
N SER A 46 -5.52 19.47 22.00
CA SER A 46 -5.60 17.99 22.00
C SER A 46 -6.85 17.38 21.34
N GLN A 47 -7.72 18.16 20.69
CA GLN A 47 -9.02 17.66 20.18
C GLN A 47 -9.15 17.59 18.65
N MET A 48 -8.05 17.60 17.90
CA MET A 48 -8.08 17.51 16.43
C MET A 48 -7.25 16.37 15.80
N PHE A 49 -6.86 15.36 16.58
CA PHE A 49 -6.01 14.26 16.06
C PHE A 49 -6.47 12.82 16.39
N PHE A 50 -7.60 12.63 17.09
CA PHE A 50 -8.10 11.29 17.42
C PHE A 50 -8.96 10.62 16.32
N GLY A 51 -9.15 11.27 15.16
CA GLY A 51 -10.10 10.82 14.13
C GLY A 51 -9.54 10.08 12.91
N LEU A 52 -8.23 9.79 12.84
CA LEU A 52 -7.59 9.30 11.59
C LEU A 52 -6.82 7.97 11.69
N HIS A 53 -6.88 7.26 12.83
CA HIS A 53 -6.17 5.98 12.97
C HIS A 53 -7.14 4.86 13.36
N THR A 54 -8.02 4.56 12.41
CA THR A 54 -8.54 3.20 12.29
C THR A 54 -7.90 2.64 11.03
N ASP A 55 -7.09 1.60 11.21
CA ASP A 55 -6.71 0.67 10.14
C ASP A 55 -8.01 0.05 9.60
N ASN A 56 -8.77 0.81 8.80
CA ASN A 56 -10.04 0.38 8.20
C ASN A 56 -9.74 -0.59 7.05
N PHE A 57 -9.22 -1.75 7.42
CA PHE A 57 -9.17 -2.93 6.58
C PHE A 57 -10.43 -3.73 6.90
N ILE A 58 -11.45 -3.61 6.05
CA ILE A 58 -12.63 -4.45 6.14
C ILE A 58 -12.27 -5.82 5.56
N GLU A 59 -12.32 -6.84 6.42
CA GLU A 59 -12.20 -8.25 6.06
C GLU A 59 -13.33 -8.65 5.10
N LEU A 60 -12.99 -9.29 3.99
CA LEU A 60 -13.89 -9.53 2.85
C LEU A 60 -14.88 -10.70 3.02
N ASP A 61 -15.08 -11.22 4.24
CA ASP A 61 -15.85 -12.46 4.47
C ASP A 61 -17.21 -12.31 5.20
N GLU A 62 -17.66 -11.10 5.57
CA GLU A 62 -18.95 -10.92 6.29
C GLU A 62 -20.01 -10.05 5.58
N MET A 63 -20.25 -10.25 4.28
CA MET A 63 -21.47 -9.74 3.63
C MET A 63 -22.19 -10.80 2.81
N LYS A 64 -22.82 -11.74 3.52
CA LYS A 64 -23.86 -12.62 2.93
C LYS A 64 -25.17 -12.67 3.69
N GLN A 65 -25.39 -11.80 4.70
CA GLN A 65 -26.59 -11.94 5.53
C GLN A 65 -27.24 -10.64 6.02
N ASN A 66 -27.21 -9.57 5.21
CA ASN A 66 -28.14 -8.45 5.39
C ASN A 66 -28.55 -7.87 4.04
N LYS A 67 -29.44 -8.60 3.34
CA LYS A 67 -30.21 -8.07 2.22
C LYS A 67 -31.65 -8.53 2.39
N LEU A 68 -32.40 -7.82 3.22
CA LEU A 68 -33.86 -7.79 3.27
C LEU A 68 -34.24 -6.54 4.10
N THR A 69 -35.25 -5.80 3.63
CA THR A 69 -35.77 -4.51 4.14
C THR A 69 -34.90 -3.29 3.77
N GLN A 70 -35.34 -2.25 3.06
CA GLN A 70 -36.66 -1.79 2.63
C GLN A 70 -36.51 -0.99 1.32
N GLU A 71 -37.39 -1.27 0.36
CA GLU A 71 -37.76 -0.35 -0.73
C GLU A 71 -38.94 0.53 -0.28
N ASN A 72 -39.09 1.66 -0.98
CA ASN A 72 -40.23 2.59 -1.06
C ASN A 72 -40.24 3.79 -0.10
N ASN A 73 -39.97 4.98 -0.63
CA ASN A 73 -41.04 5.93 -0.96
C ASN A 73 -40.54 7.07 -1.87
N ILE A 74 -41.27 7.26 -2.97
CA ILE A 74 -41.27 8.43 -3.85
C ILE A 74 -42.39 9.34 -3.33
N GLU A 75 -42.15 10.64 -3.22
CA GLU A 75 -43.20 11.63 -3.47
C GLU A 75 -42.62 13.01 -3.85
N SER A 76 -43.37 13.64 -4.74
CA SER A 76 -43.12 14.79 -5.59
C SER A 76 -43.77 16.07 -5.05
N ALA A 77 -43.24 17.26 -5.41
CA ALA A 77 -44.04 18.48 -5.58
C ALA A 77 -43.28 19.60 -6.35
N ASP A 78 -43.64 19.79 -7.62
CA ASP A 78 -44.12 21.02 -8.27
C ASP A 78 -43.41 22.40 -8.16
N SER A 79 -42.83 22.79 -9.31
CA SER A 79 -43.14 23.93 -10.22
C SER A 79 -43.39 25.38 -9.72
N LYS A 80 -42.70 26.35 -10.39
CA LYS A 80 -43.21 27.53 -11.15
C LYS A 80 -42.04 28.46 -11.53
N ASP A 81 -41.63 28.56 -12.80
CA ASP A 81 -42.04 29.52 -13.85
C ASP A 81 -41.75 31.02 -13.60
N PHE A 82 -40.91 31.65 -14.44
CA PHE A 82 -41.24 32.82 -15.31
C PHE A 82 -40.04 33.38 -16.12
N ASN A 83 -40.09 33.16 -17.45
CA ASN A 83 -39.88 34.03 -18.63
C ASN A 83 -38.98 35.31 -18.68
N GLN A 84 -38.16 35.35 -19.77
CA GLN A 84 -38.01 36.40 -20.84
C GLN A 84 -37.56 37.84 -20.46
N ASN A 85 -36.77 38.64 -21.20
CA ASN A 85 -36.43 38.79 -22.62
C ASN A 85 -35.13 39.64 -22.81
N ASP A 86 -34.48 39.47 -23.97
CA ASP A 86 -33.84 40.43 -24.90
C ASP A 86 -33.25 41.78 -24.42
N THR A 87 -32.06 42.15 -24.92
CA THR A 87 -31.85 43.06 -26.10
C THR A 87 -30.45 43.72 -26.10
N GLN A 88 -29.71 43.51 -27.22
CA GLN A 88 -28.72 44.34 -27.94
C GLN A 88 -27.65 45.25 -27.27
N SER A 89 -26.45 45.16 -27.87
CA SER A 89 -25.23 45.98 -27.71
C SER A 89 -25.35 47.43 -28.26
N PRO A 90 -24.34 48.32 -28.06
CA PRO A 90 -23.22 48.39 -29.02
C PRO A 90 -21.80 48.77 -28.49
N LYS A 91 -20.81 48.17 -29.17
CA LYS A 91 -19.41 48.55 -29.50
C LYS A 91 -18.79 49.86 -28.96
N ILE A 92 -17.53 49.78 -28.49
CA ILE A 92 -16.40 50.64 -28.94
C ILE A 92 -15.10 49.80 -29.04
N LYS A 93 -14.37 50.01 -30.14
CA LYS A 93 -13.09 49.40 -30.54
C LYS A 93 -11.91 50.03 -29.78
N ASN A 94 -10.80 49.31 -29.64
CA ASN A 94 -9.50 49.83 -30.07
C ASN A 94 -8.51 48.71 -30.41
N LYS A 95 -7.85 48.88 -31.56
CA LYS A 95 -6.84 48.03 -32.18
C LYS A 95 -5.49 48.23 -31.48
N THR A 96 -4.71 47.16 -31.38
CA THR A 96 -3.32 47.20 -31.86
C THR A 96 -2.93 45.84 -32.44
N SER A 97 -2.52 45.87 -33.69
CA SER A 97 -2.08 44.74 -34.51
C SER A 97 -0.57 44.62 -34.41
N GLN A 98 -0.06 43.45 -34.02
CA GLN A 98 1.31 43.03 -34.30
C GLN A 98 1.32 41.57 -34.80
N ASN A 99 2.08 41.40 -35.88
CA ASN A 99 2.35 40.28 -36.80
C ASN A 99 2.12 38.81 -36.34
N PRO A 100 1.76 37.89 -37.27
CA PRO A 100 1.57 36.47 -36.99
C PRO A 100 2.92 35.74 -37.01
N GLN A 101 3.45 35.41 -35.83
CA GLN A 101 4.47 34.38 -35.72
C GLN A 101 3.78 33.01 -35.64
N ASN A 102 4.04 32.22 -36.68
CA ASN A 102 3.96 30.76 -36.74
C ASN A 102 3.89 30.11 -35.34
N PRO A 103 2.82 29.38 -34.97
CA PRO A 103 2.84 28.61 -33.74
C PRO A 103 3.86 27.49 -33.92
N GLN A 104 5.10 27.77 -33.52
CA GLN A 104 6.10 26.76 -33.31
C GLN A 104 5.48 25.70 -32.40
N ASN A 105 5.57 24.44 -32.83
CA ASN A 105 5.35 23.26 -32.01
C ASN A 105 5.92 23.50 -30.60
N LEU A 106 5.08 23.92 -29.66
CA LEU A 106 5.36 23.64 -28.27
C LEU A 106 5.41 22.11 -28.18
N PRO A 107 6.45 21.52 -27.56
CA PRO A 107 6.42 20.11 -27.24
C PRO A 107 5.10 19.86 -26.52
N LEU A 108 4.26 18.97 -27.06
CA LEU A 108 3.06 18.52 -26.36
C LEU A 108 3.56 18.14 -24.96
N ALA A 109 3.16 18.90 -23.93
CA ALA A 109 3.73 18.72 -22.60
C ALA A 109 3.62 17.25 -22.24
N SER A 110 4.77 16.58 -22.03
CA SER A 110 4.80 15.13 -21.83
C SER A 110 3.88 14.78 -20.66
N LYS A 111 3.01 13.78 -20.85
CA LYS A 111 2.08 13.38 -19.79
C LYS A 111 2.87 13.04 -18.52
N PRO A 112 2.38 13.41 -17.32
CA PRO A 112 3.03 13.02 -16.09
C PRO A 112 3.01 11.50 -15.93
N LYS A 113 4.10 10.93 -15.40
CA LYS A 113 4.27 9.49 -15.21
C LYS A 113 3.61 9.03 -13.91
N VAL A 114 2.73 8.05 -14.00
CA VAL A 114 2.02 7.52 -12.83
C VAL A 114 2.26 6.02 -12.70
N LEU A 115 2.78 5.63 -11.54
CA LEU A 115 2.75 4.23 -11.12
C LEU A 115 1.44 3.98 -10.38
N LEU A 116 0.58 3.16 -10.95
CA LEU A 116 -0.65 2.69 -10.33
C LEU A 116 -0.45 1.26 -9.86
N ILE A 117 -0.52 1.05 -8.54
CA ILE A 117 -0.35 -0.24 -7.88
C ILE A 117 -1.73 -0.71 -7.40
N MET A 118 -2.03 -1.99 -7.62
CA MET A 118 -3.16 -2.64 -6.97
C MET A 118 -2.59 -3.62 -5.95
N ASP A 119 -2.89 -3.43 -4.67
CA ASP A 119 -2.45 -4.26 -3.55
C ASP A 119 -3.41 -5.44 -3.33
N ASP A 120 -3.07 -6.34 -2.41
CA ASP A 120 -3.89 -7.48 -1.98
C ASP A 120 -4.26 -8.54 -3.04
N LEU A 121 -3.50 -8.62 -4.15
CA LEU A 121 -3.76 -9.66 -5.12
C LEU A 121 -3.38 -11.03 -4.58
N SER A 122 -4.34 -11.94 -4.65
CA SER A 122 -4.23 -13.29 -4.10
C SER A 122 -4.98 -14.35 -4.91
N LYS A 123 -5.82 -13.94 -5.88
CA LYS A 123 -6.72 -14.83 -6.63
C LYS A 123 -6.57 -14.65 -8.14
N LEU A 124 -6.71 -15.74 -8.90
CA LEU A 124 -6.67 -15.71 -10.36
C LEU A 124 -7.76 -14.82 -10.98
N SER A 125 -8.94 -14.74 -10.36
CA SER A 125 -10.03 -13.87 -10.83
C SER A 125 -9.65 -12.39 -10.80
N GLN A 126 -8.91 -11.96 -9.79
CA GLN A 126 -8.45 -10.57 -9.67
C GLN A 126 -7.40 -10.25 -10.73
N ILE A 127 -6.44 -11.15 -10.96
CA ILE A 127 -5.42 -11.00 -12.02
C ILE A 127 -6.09 -10.92 -13.40
N LYS A 128 -7.04 -11.80 -13.69
CA LYS A 128 -7.81 -11.75 -14.95
C LYS A 128 -8.61 -10.46 -15.10
N ALA A 129 -9.21 -9.96 -14.02
CA ALA A 129 -9.91 -8.68 -14.05
C ALA A 129 -8.94 -7.52 -14.35
N LEU A 130 -7.74 -7.55 -13.76
CA LEU A 130 -6.69 -6.58 -14.05
C LEU A 130 -6.20 -6.64 -15.50
N GLU A 131 -6.01 -7.84 -16.04
CA GLU A 131 -5.63 -8.08 -17.44
C GLU A 131 -6.67 -7.52 -18.43
N SER A 132 -7.95 -7.53 -18.06
CA SER A 132 -9.04 -7.00 -18.89
C SER A 132 -9.13 -5.46 -18.92
N LEU A 133 -8.45 -4.77 -18.00
CA LEU A 133 -8.39 -3.31 -17.99
C LEU A 133 -7.29 -2.82 -18.96
N PRO A 134 -7.60 -1.90 -19.89
CA PRO A 134 -6.63 -1.28 -20.80
C PRO A 134 -5.84 -0.17 -20.08
N LEU A 135 -5.30 -0.49 -18.89
CA LEU A 135 -4.51 0.37 -18.03
C LEU A 135 -3.26 -0.40 -17.58
N ASN A 136 -2.10 0.27 -17.56
CA ASN A 136 -0.89 -0.30 -16.99
C ASN A 136 -0.94 -0.18 -15.46
N ILE A 137 -1.46 -1.22 -14.82
CA ILE A 137 -1.56 -1.32 -13.36
C ILE A 137 -0.64 -2.45 -12.91
N THR A 138 0.25 -2.15 -11.96
CA THR A 138 1.18 -3.12 -11.39
C THR A 138 0.48 -3.89 -10.27
N PRO A 139 0.30 -5.22 -10.39
CA PRO A 139 -0.23 -6.01 -9.29
C PRO A 139 0.84 -6.17 -8.19
N SER A 140 0.47 -5.87 -6.94
CA SER A 140 1.20 -6.29 -5.75
C SER A 140 0.52 -7.52 -5.14
N ILE A 141 1.24 -8.64 -5.19
CA ILE A 141 0.72 -9.97 -4.90
C ILE A 141 1.19 -10.39 -3.51
N PHE A 142 0.32 -10.98 -2.70
CA PHE A 142 0.73 -11.54 -1.41
C PHE A 142 1.78 -12.66 -1.59
N PRO A 143 2.74 -12.79 -0.65
CA PRO A 143 3.61 -13.95 -0.58
C PRO A 143 2.83 -15.26 -0.53
N LYS A 144 3.48 -16.36 -0.91
CA LYS A 144 2.94 -17.71 -0.74
C LYS A 144 2.73 -17.99 0.75
N THR A 145 1.56 -18.49 1.11
CA THR A 145 1.29 -18.96 2.47
C THR A 145 0.76 -20.39 2.45
N ARG A 146 0.68 -21.03 3.62
CA ARG A 146 0.01 -22.33 3.75
C ARG A 146 -1.46 -22.29 3.32
N HIS A 147 -2.12 -21.14 3.46
CA HIS A 147 -3.52 -20.91 3.09
C HIS A 147 -3.68 -20.55 1.62
N ASN A 148 -2.64 -19.99 1.00
CA ASN A 148 -2.65 -19.57 -0.39
C ASN A 148 -1.34 -19.89 -1.09
N ALA A 149 -1.30 -21.08 -1.71
CA ALA A 149 -0.13 -21.57 -2.44
C ALA A 149 -0.06 -21.10 -3.90
N ILE A 150 -1.10 -20.45 -4.43
CA ILE A 150 -1.20 -20.16 -5.88
C ILE A 150 -0.48 -18.88 -6.29
N THR A 151 -0.12 -18.00 -5.35
CA THR A 151 0.42 -16.66 -5.66
C THR A 151 1.70 -16.67 -6.50
N PRO A 152 2.65 -17.61 -6.37
CA PRO A 152 3.76 -17.75 -7.33
C PRO A 152 3.30 -17.93 -8.78
N SER A 153 2.34 -18.82 -9.03
CA SER A 153 1.81 -19.04 -10.38
C SER A 153 1.06 -17.82 -10.93
N LEU A 154 0.48 -16.99 -10.06
CA LEU A 154 -0.11 -15.71 -10.46
C LEU A 154 0.96 -14.72 -10.91
N ALA A 155 2.08 -14.62 -10.20
CA ALA A 155 3.21 -13.77 -10.59
C ALA A 155 3.82 -14.22 -11.92
N GLU A 156 4.02 -15.52 -12.13
CA GLU A 156 4.49 -16.08 -13.40
C GLU A 156 3.56 -15.73 -14.57
N ARG A 157 2.23 -15.76 -14.36
CA ARG A 157 1.26 -15.32 -15.38
C ARG A 157 1.43 -13.84 -15.73
N VAL A 158 1.66 -12.98 -14.73
CA VAL A 158 1.89 -11.54 -14.96
C VAL A 158 3.14 -11.31 -15.81
N ILE A 159 4.23 -12.02 -15.49
CA ILE A 159 5.49 -11.99 -16.26
C ILE A 159 5.29 -12.49 -17.69
N ASN A 160 4.59 -13.62 -17.88
CA ASN A 160 4.31 -14.17 -19.21
C ASN A 160 3.45 -13.24 -20.09
N ASN A 161 2.73 -12.29 -19.48
CA ASN A 161 1.99 -11.24 -20.17
C ASN A 161 2.82 -9.95 -20.40
N GLY A 162 4.13 -9.98 -20.13
CA GLY A 162 5.05 -8.87 -20.33
C GLY A 162 4.88 -7.73 -19.33
N LYS A 163 4.25 -7.98 -18.17
CA LYS A 163 4.04 -6.97 -17.12
C LYS A 163 4.92 -7.24 -15.91
N SER A 164 5.25 -6.19 -15.17
CA SER A 164 5.91 -6.31 -13.86
C SER A 164 4.90 -6.63 -12.75
N PHE A 165 5.36 -7.25 -11.68
CA PHE A 165 4.60 -7.41 -10.43
C PHE A 165 5.43 -6.92 -9.23
N MET A 166 4.76 -6.80 -8.09
CA MET A 166 5.35 -6.53 -6.79
C MET A 166 4.93 -7.60 -5.78
N ILE A 167 5.66 -7.72 -4.68
CA ILE A 167 5.19 -8.47 -3.52
C ILE A 167 4.67 -7.52 -2.45
N HIS A 168 3.43 -7.78 -2.01
CA HIS A 168 2.77 -7.07 -0.93
C HIS A 168 3.16 -7.71 0.40
N LEU A 169 4.28 -7.24 0.97
CA LEU A 169 4.97 -7.84 2.10
C LEU A 169 4.24 -7.54 3.42
N PRO A 170 3.72 -8.55 4.14
CA PRO A 170 3.12 -8.36 5.46
C PRO A 170 4.15 -7.86 6.48
N LEU A 171 3.91 -6.66 7.03
CA LEU A 171 4.69 -6.06 8.09
C LEU A 171 3.81 -5.81 9.32
N GLU A 172 4.38 -5.88 10.53
CA GLU A 172 3.59 -5.75 11.76
C GLU A 172 2.94 -4.37 11.90
N ALA A 173 1.63 -4.38 12.16
CA ALA A 173 0.83 -3.19 12.45
C ALA A 173 0.66 -2.97 13.96
N GLN A 174 0.27 -1.76 14.36
CA GLN A 174 0.00 -1.45 15.77
C GLN A 174 -1.30 -2.10 16.26
N ASN A 175 -2.38 -2.01 15.47
CA ASN A 175 -3.73 -2.40 15.88
C ASN A 175 -4.43 -3.24 14.79
N PHE A 176 -3.71 -4.20 14.18
CA PHE A 176 -4.28 -5.07 13.15
C PHE A 176 -3.59 -6.43 13.13
N ILE A 177 -4.39 -7.50 12.98
CA ILE A 177 -3.92 -8.88 12.84
C ILE A 177 -4.75 -9.54 11.75
N GLN A 178 -4.08 -10.12 10.76
CA GLN A 178 -4.68 -10.97 9.73
C GLN A 178 -4.10 -12.38 9.86
N LYS A 179 -4.91 -13.34 10.32
CA LYS A 179 -4.43 -14.64 10.82
C LYS A 179 -3.75 -15.49 9.74
N GLU A 180 -4.14 -15.31 8.49
CA GLU A 180 -3.67 -16.08 7.34
C GLU A 180 -2.32 -15.60 6.82
N LEU A 181 -1.86 -14.43 7.28
CA LEU A 181 -0.58 -13.84 6.92
C LEU A 181 0.35 -13.83 8.15
N GLU A 182 1.63 -14.09 7.90
CA GLU A 182 2.67 -14.00 8.93
C GLU A 182 3.50 -12.73 8.70
N PRO A 183 3.22 -11.63 9.44
CA PRO A 183 3.95 -10.39 9.26
C PRO A 183 5.37 -10.47 9.80
N LEU A 184 6.30 -9.78 9.14
CA LEU A 184 7.59 -9.45 9.73
C LEU A 184 7.38 -8.56 10.94
N LYS A 185 7.86 -9.02 12.09
CA LYS A 185 7.68 -8.36 13.38
C LYS A 185 8.84 -7.44 13.71
N VAL A 186 8.58 -6.39 14.47
CA VAL A 186 9.65 -5.54 15.02
C VAL A 186 10.56 -6.36 15.93
N GLY A 187 11.86 -6.04 15.93
CA GLY A 187 12.85 -6.77 16.71
C GLY A 187 13.24 -8.13 16.10
N ILE A 188 12.79 -8.44 14.87
CA ILE A 188 13.34 -9.56 14.11
C ILE A 188 14.84 -9.33 13.89
N ASP A 189 15.66 -10.36 14.14
CA ASP A 189 17.08 -10.26 13.84
C ASP A 189 17.32 -10.24 12.32
N LYS A 190 18.40 -9.59 11.90
CA LYS A 190 18.69 -9.37 10.48
C LYS A 190 18.86 -10.70 9.70
N GLN A 191 19.35 -11.75 10.35
CA GLN A 191 19.57 -13.05 9.69
C GLN A 191 18.23 -13.76 9.45
N SER A 192 17.35 -13.85 10.45
CA SER A 192 15.99 -14.38 10.28
C SER A 192 15.19 -13.59 9.25
N LEU A 193 15.31 -12.26 9.26
CA LEU A 193 14.71 -11.40 8.24
C LEU A 193 15.18 -11.78 6.84
N LYS A 194 16.50 -11.90 6.64
CA LYS A 194 17.10 -12.29 5.36
C LYS A 194 16.64 -13.67 4.90
N GLU A 195 16.54 -14.64 5.79
CA GLU A 195 16.05 -15.98 5.48
C GLU A 195 14.61 -15.98 4.99
N GLN A 196 13.73 -15.19 5.61
CA GLN A 196 12.34 -15.04 5.17
C GLN A 196 12.25 -14.37 3.80
N ILE A 197 13.00 -13.29 3.55
CA ILE A 197 13.02 -12.63 2.24
C ILE A 197 13.61 -13.54 1.15
N LEU A 198 14.65 -14.32 1.48
CA LEU A 198 15.20 -15.33 0.57
C LEU A 198 14.16 -16.39 0.21
N GLN A 199 13.36 -16.84 1.17
CA GLN A 199 12.29 -17.79 0.90
C GLN A 199 11.24 -17.21 -0.06
N ILE A 200 10.84 -15.95 0.15
CA ILE A 200 9.96 -15.24 -0.81
C ILE A 200 10.63 -15.18 -2.19
N LYS A 201 11.91 -14.81 -2.29
CA LYS A 201 12.60 -14.73 -3.58
C LYS A 201 12.69 -16.09 -4.30
N ARG A 202 12.81 -17.19 -3.56
CA ARG A 202 12.76 -18.56 -4.15
C ARG A 202 11.38 -18.87 -4.73
N ASP A 203 10.32 -18.43 -4.05
CA ASP A 203 8.95 -18.59 -4.51
C ASP A 203 8.61 -17.65 -5.68
N PHE A 204 9.32 -16.52 -5.81
CA PHE A 204 9.11 -15.50 -6.84
C PHE A 204 10.45 -15.11 -7.52
N PRO A 205 10.98 -15.94 -8.46
CA PRO A 205 12.31 -15.74 -9.02
C PRO A 205 12.53 -14.40 -9.74
N HIS A 206 11.46 -13.82 -10.28
CA HIS A 206 11.47 -12.54 -11.00
C HIS A 206 11.21 -11.31 -10.09
N LEU A 207 11.19 -11.50 -8.76
CA LEU A 207 10.91 -10.44 -7.81
C LEU A 207 12.01 -9.36 -7.79
N VAL A 208 11.58 -8.10 -7.96
CA VAL A 208 12.43 -6.90 -7.82
C VAL A 208 11.84 -5.91 -6.82
N TYR A 209 10.53 -5.66 -6.84
CA TYR A 209 9.90 -4.62 -6.04
C TYR A 209 8.96 -5.20 -4.97
N LEU A 210 9.01 -4.63 -3.78
CA LEU A 210 8.11 -4.94 -2.68
C LEU A 210 7.51 -3.65 -2.11
N ASN A 211 6.26 -3.73 -1.65
CA ASN A 211 5.67 -2.73 -0.77
C ASN A 211 5.11 -3.38 0.49
N ASN A 212 4.78 -2.57 1.50
CA ASN A 212 4.26 -3.07 2.76
C ASN A 212 2.73 -3.23 2.73
N HIS A 213 2.27 -4.40 3.17
CA HIS A 213 0.91 -4.61 3.68
C HIS A 213 0.88 -4.20 5.14
N THR A 214 0.01 -3.25 5.49
CA THR A 214 -0.07 -2.64 6.82
C THR A 214 1.30 -2.10 7.29
N GLY A 215 1.85 -2.57 8.41
CA GLY A 215 3.20 -2.22 8.83
C GLY A 215 3.32 -0.99 9.71
N SER A 216 2.22 -0.43 10.23
CA SER A 216 2.25 0.81 11.02
C SER A 216 3.20 0.77 12.23
N LYS A 217 3.48 -0.42 12.79
CA LYS A 217 4.46 -0.61 13.85
C LYS A 217 5.87 -0.83 13.29
N PHE A 218 6.00 -1.68 12.28
CA PHE A 218 7.29 -1.99 11.65
C PHE A 218 7.92 -0.77 10.98
N THR A 219 7.16 -0.03 10.16
CA THR A 219 7.65 1.14 9.43
C THR A 219 7.94 2.33 10.34
N GLN A 220 7.50 2.31 11.60
CA GLN A 220 7.87 3.30 12.61
C GLN A 220 9.26 3.02 13.20
N SER A 221 9.70 1.76 13.21
CA SER A 221 11.00 1.36 13.75
C SER A 221 12.12 1.63 12.75
N LYS A 222 12.98 2.60 13.08
CA LYS A 222 14.14 2.94 12.26
C LYS A 222 15.14 1.78 12.13
N THR A 223 15.35 1.03 13.20
CA THR A 223 16.28 -0.11 13.22
C THR A 223 15.78 -1.23 12.31
N ASP A 224 14.51 -1.62 12.43
CA ASP A 224 13.94 -2.70 11.63
C ASP A 224 13.85 -2.31 10.14
N MET A 225 13.44 -1.06 9.85
CA MET A 225 13.43 -0.56 8.47
C MET A 225 14.84 -0.48 7.87
N LYS A 226 15.85 -0.09 8.64
CA LYS A 226 17.24 -0.09 8.17
C LYS A 226 17.69 -1.52 7.83
N ASN A 227 17.44 -2.49 8.71
CA ASN A 227 17.76 -3.89 8.45
C ASN A 227 17.03 -4.43 7.21
N LEU A 228 15.75 -4.09 7.03
CA LEU A 228 14.96 -4.48 5.85
C LEU A 228 15.57 -3.93 4.55
N LEU A 229 15.89 -2.64 4.52
CA LEU A 229 16.48 -2.01 3.34
C LEU A 229 17.87 -2.58 3.01
N GLU A 230 18.70 -2.87 4.01
CA GLU A 230 20.01 -3.51 3.81
C GLU A 230 19.85 -4.94 3.27
N VAL A 231 18.93 -5.73 3.81
CA VAL A 231 18.63 -7.07 3.28
C VAL A 231 18.13 -7.00 1.84
N PHE A 232 17.31 -6.00 1.52
CA PHE A 232 16.84 -5.80 0.15
C PHE A 232 18.00 -5.47 -0.79
N ASP A 233 18.95 -4.64 -0.37
CA ASP A 233 20.15 -4.33 -1.15
C ASP A 233 20.99 -5.57 -1.44
N GLU A 234 21.25 -6.37 -0.39
CA GLU A 234 21.99 -7.63 -0.50
C GLU A 234 21.33 -8.61 -1.50
N LEU A 235 20.02 -8.50 -1.70
CA LEU A 235 19.23 -9.39 -2.55
C LEU A 235 18.78 -8.75 -3.88
N ASN A 236 19.27 -7.55 -4.20
CA ASN A 236 18.85 -6.74 -5.36
C ASN A 236 17.33 -6.51 -5.44
N LEU A 237 16.73 -6.25 -4.29
CA LEU A 237 15.32 -5.92 -4.12
C LEU A 237 15.16 -4.42 -3.85
N LYS A 238 13.97 -3.90 -4.12
CA LYS A 238 13.64 -2.48 -3.98
C LYS A 238 12.33 -2.32 -3.22
N PHE A 239 12.27 -1.28 -2.39
CA PHE A 239 11.12 -0.99 -1.55
C PHE A 239 10.35 0.24 -2.06
N ILE A 240 9.03 0.11 -2.12
CA ILE A 240 8.09 1.22 -2.30
C ILE A 240 7.26 1.29 -1.03
N ASP A 241 7.28 2.42 -0.34
CA ASP A 241 6.51 2.58 0.88
C ASP A 241 5.04 2.90 0.56
N SER A 242 4.13 2.06 1.05
CA SER A 242 2.69 2.29 1.01
C SER A 242 2.24 3.40 1.98
N VAL A 243 3.12 3.86 2.88
CA VAL A 243 2.94 4.95 3.84
C VAL A 243 1.69 4.74 4.69
N THR A 244 1.75 3.80 5.64
CA THR A 244 0.62 3.47 6.53
C THR A 244 0.58 4.32 7.80
N ILE A 245 1.60 5.16 8.01
CA ILE A 245 1.69 6.13 9.11
C ILE A 245 2.17 7.50 8.61
N PRO A 246 1.88 8.61 9.32
CA PRO A 246 2.27 9.95 8.88
C PRO A 246 3.77 10.18 8.71
N ASN A 247 4.61 9.58 9.56
CA ASN A 247 6.06 9.81 9.60
C ASN A 247 6.82 8.47 9.64
N PRO A 248 6.83 7.69 8.54
CA PRO A 248 7.52 6.42 8.52
C PRO A 248 9.04 6.63 8.54
N ALA A 249 9.76 5.69 9.15
CA ALA A 249 11.21 5.71 9.22
C ALA A 249 11.89 5.66 7.85
N SER A 250 11.17 5.20 6.81
CA SER A 250 11.61 5.26 5.41
C SER A 250 11.95 6.69 4.97
N GLU A 251 11.21 7.72 5.39
CA GLU A 251 11.49 9.12 5.03
C GLU A 251 12.80 9.62 5.65
N LEU A 252 13.04 9.22 6.90
CA LEU A 252 14.27 9.56 7.62
C LEU A 252 15.46 8.85 6.98
N LEU A 253 15.33 7.54 6.71
CA LEU A 253 16.38 6.74 6.09
C LEU A 253 16.69 7.18 4.65
N ALA A 254 15.68 7.57 3.87
CA ALA A 254 15.88 8.13 2.53
C ALA A 254 16.80 9.35 2.56
N LYS A 255 16.59 10.27 3.52
CA LYS A 255 17.42 11.46 3.71
C LYS A 255 18.82 11.12 4.21
N GLU A 256 18.92 10.33 5.28
CA GLU A 256 20.20 9.98 5.91
C GLU A 256 21.12 9.19 4.97
N GLN A 257 20.56 8.27 4.19
CA GLN A 257 21.30 7.41 3.28
C GLN A 257 21.40 7.97 1.85
N LYS A 258 20.83 9.17 1.59
CA LYS A 258 20.71 9.74 0.23
C LYS A 258 20.13 8.72 -0.77
N ARG A 259 19.13 7.99 -0.31
CA ARG A 259 18.51 6.86 -1.01
C ARG A 259 17.17 7.29 -1.58
N LEU A 260 16.94 6.99 -2.86
CA LEU A 260 15.62 7.08 -3.44
C LEU A 260 14.72 5.96 -2.88
N ILE A 261 13.78 6.33 -2.01
CA ILE A 261 12.66 5.47 -1.61
C ILE A 261 11.39 6.07 -2.20
N MET A 262 10.77 5.35 -3.12
CA MET A 262 9.49 5.77 -3.72
C MET A 262 8.37 5.58 -2.70
N GLN A 263 7.42 6.51 -2.67
CA GLN A 263 6.35 6.53 -1.66
C GLN A 263 5.01 6.88 -2.29
N ARG A 264 3.94 6.28 -1.78
CA ARG A 264 2.57 6.56 -2.22
C ARG A 264 2.21 8.04 -2.06
N ASP A 265 1.60 8.63 -3.09
CA ASP A 265 1.02 9.99 -3.06
C ASP A 265 -0.48 10.00 -2.73
N ILE A 266 -1.21 8.93 -3.08
CA ILE A 266 -2.67 8.87 -2.89
C ILE A 266 -3.17 7.43 -2.76
N PHE A 267 -4.15 7.24 -1.88
CA PHE A 267 -4.96 6.01 -1.79
C PHE A 267 -6.28 6.22 -2.54
N LEU A 268 -6.68 5.27 -3.38
CA LEU A 268 -7.84 5.46 -4.25
C LEU A 268 -9.16 4.96 -3.66
N ASP A 269 -9.13 4.01 -2.72
CA ASP A 269 -10.31 3.24 -2.33
C ASP A 269 -10.33 2.84 -0.85
N ASN A 270 -9.87 3.73 0.03
CA ASN A 270 -10.09 3.61 1.48
C ASN A 270 -11.59 3.62 1.86
N GLN A 271 -12.47 3.96 0.91
CA GLN A 271 -13.89 3.71 0.95
C GLN A 271 -14.25 2.84 -0.25
N THR A 272 -14.96 1.74 -0.01
CA THR A 272 -15.45 0.83 -1.06
C THR A 272 -16.64 1.43 -1.82
N ASN A 273 -16.42 2.58 -2.47
CA ASN A 273 -17.43 3.40 -3.12
C ASN A 273 -16.92 3.93 -4.46
N VAL A 274 -17.66 3.69 -5.54
CA VAL A 274 -17.27 4.07 -6.92
C VAL A 274 -17.08 5.59 -7.05
N ALA A 275 -17.99 6.40 -6.50
CA ALA A 275 -17.91 7.86 -6.62
C ALA A 275 -16.72 8.42 -5.83
N TYR A 276 -16.44 7.86 -4.67
CA TYR A 276 -15.24 8.18 -3.90
C TYR A 276 -13.98 7.86 -4.71
N THR A 277 -13.85 6.63 -5.23
CA THR A 277 -12.68 6.23 -6.02
C THR A 277 -12.48 7.10 -7.24
N LYS A 278 -13.56 7.53 -7.91
CA LYS A 278 -13.47 8.48 -9.02
C LYS A 278 -12.91 9.83 -8.60
N LYS A 279 -13.34 10.38 -7.45
CA LYS A 279 -12.78 11.63 -6.92
C LYS A 279 -11.29 11.49 -6.63
N GLN A 280 -10.86 10.35 -6.09
CA GLN A 280 -9.44 10.08 -5.85
C GLN A 280 -8.65 9.95 -7.16
N LEU A 281 -9.21 9.31 -8.19
CA LEU A 281 -8.60 9.26 -9.53
C LEU A 281 -8.46 10.65 -10.17
N GLN A 282 -9.43 11.54 -9.97
CA GLN A 282 -9.31 12.95 -10.40
C GLN A 282 -8.21 13.68 -9.61
N SER A 283 -8.14 13.46 -8.30
CA SER A 283 -7.07 14.00 -7.44
C SER A 283 -5.69 13.50 -7.85
N LEU A 284 -5.57 12.22 -8.22
CA LEU A 284 -4.36 11.64 -8.80
C LEU A 284 -3.91 12.40 -10.05
N ILE A 285 -4.82 12.68 -10.98
CA ILE A 285 -4.50 13.47 -12.18
C ILE A 285 -3.94 14.85 -11.81
N GLN A 286 -4.56 15.55 -10.85
CA GLN A 286 -4.10 16.87 -10.43
C GLN A 286 -2.73 16.83 -9.74
N LYS A 287 -2.50 15.85 -8.84
CA LYS A 287 -1.22 15.64 -8.17
C LYS A 287 -0.12 15.34 -9.18
N ALA A 288 -0.37 14.43 -10.12
CA ALA A 288 0.56 14.06 -11.17
C ALA A 288 0.91 15.25 -12.09
N LYS A 289 -0.09 16.03 -12.52
CA LYS A 289 0.14 17.24 -13.34
C LYS A 289 0.99 18.29 -12.62
N LYS A 290 0.80 18.47 -11.32
CA LYS A 290 1.56 19.44 -10.52
C LYS A 290 3.02 19.01 -10.31
N LYS A 291 3.26 17.71 -10.12
CA LYS A 291 4.54 17.15 -9.70
C LYS A 291 5.37 16.57 -10.87
N GLY A 292 4.74 16.28 -12.00
CA GLY A 292 5.31 15.54 -13.13
C GLY A 292 5.23 14.02 -12.98
N TYR A 293 4.97 13.52 -11.76
CA TYR A 293 4.78 12.11 -11.48
C TYR A 293 3.89 11.88 -10.25
N ALA A 294 3.37 10.67 -10.07
CA ALA A 294 2.71 10.26 -8.83
C ALA A 294 2.68 8.74 -8.66
N ILE A 295 2.53 8.28 -7.41
CA ILE A 295 2.24 6.89 -7.08
C ILE A 295 0.85 6.80 -6.46
N ALA A 296 -0.02 5.98 -7.04
CA ALA A 296 -1.34 5.67 -6.51
C ALA A 296 -1.44 4.20 -6.13
N ILE A 297 -2.13 3.92 -5.02
CA ILE A 297 -2.41 2.56 -4.58
C ILE A 297 -3.92 2.37 -4.44
N CYS A 298 -4.41 1.21 -4.84
CA CYS A 298 -5.77 0.73 -4.65
C CYS A 298 -5.80 -0.77 -4.35
N HIS A 299 -6.99 -1.33 -4.18
CA HIS A 299 -7.23 -2.75 -3.93
C HIS A 299 -8.22 -3.35 -4.95
N PRO A 300 -8.31 -4.68 -5.06
CA PRO A 300 -9.17 -5.38 -6.02
C PRO A 300 -10.65 -5.39 -5.62
N HIS A 301 -11.19 -4.28 -5.11
CA HIS A 301 -12.61 -4.16 -4.82
C HIS A 301 -13.44 -4.02 -6.11
N PRO A 302 -14.66 -4.57 -6.16
CA PRO A 302 -15.57 -4.37 -7.30
C PRO A 302 -15.83 -2.89 -7.61
N SER A 303 -15.91 -2.03 -6.57
CA SER A 303 -16.04 -0.57 -6.73
C SER A 303 -14.84 0.04 -7.45
N THR A 304 -13.63 -0.43 -7.15
CA THR A 304 -12.38 0.06 -7.72
C THR A 304 -12.28 -0.30 -9.20
N PHE A 305 -12.53 -1.57 -9.56
CA PHE A 305 -12.57 -2.00 -10.96
C PHE A 305 -13.62 -1.22 -11.76
N LYS A 306 -14.81 -0.99 -11.18
CA LYS A 306 -15.88 -0.21 -11.83
C LYS A 306 -15.46 1.25 -12.05
N ALA A 307 -14.84 1.89 -11.06
CA ALA A 307 -14.34 3.27 -11.19
C ALA A 307 -13.24 3.38 -12.26
N LEU A 308 -12.25 2.48 -12.23
CA LEU A 308 -11.16 2.43 -13.21
C LEU A 308 -11.69 2.22 -14.64
N THR A 309 -12.62 1.28 -14.84
CA THR A 309 -13.27 1.04 -16.14
C THR A 309 -13.96 2.30 -16.65
N GLN A 310 -14.69 2.99 -15.78
CA GLN A 310 -15.43 4.21 -16.14
C GLN A 310 -14.51 5.41 -16.42
N MET A 311 -13.33 5.46 -15.81
CA MET A 311 -12.37 6.56 -15.96
C MET A 311 -11.20 6.27 -16.90
N GLN A 312 -11.09 5.06 -17.46
CA GLN A 312 -9.92 4.63 -18.24
C GLN A 312 -9.54 5.60 -19.38
N LYS A 313 -10.54 6.18 -20.07
CA LYS A 313 -10.31 7.14 -21.16
C LYS A 313 -9.70 8.44 -20.64
N GLU A 314 -10.21 8.93 -19.51
CA GLU A 314 -9.70 10.16 -18.87
C GLU A 314 -8.29 9.96 -18.33
N LEU A 315 -8.03 8.81 -17.69
CA LEU A 315 -6.70 8.44 -17.20
C LEU A 315 -5.70 8.37 -18.36
N ASN A 316 -6.00 7.62 -19.42
CA ASN A 316 -5.11 7.51 -20.59
C ASN A 316 -4.94 8.83 -21.34
N ALA A 317 -5.92 9.74 -21.31
CA ALA A 317 -5.79 11.07 -21.92
C ALA A 317 -4.82 11.97 -21.14
N ASN A 318 -4.78 11.84 -19.80
CA ASN A 318 -4.06 12.79 -18.94
C ASN A 318 -2.73 12.24 -18.38
N LEU A 319 -2.55 10.93 -18.32
CA LEU A 319 -1.45 10.27 -17.63
C LEU A 319 -0.71 9.31 -18.55
N GLU A 320 0.58 9.10 -18.27
CA GLU A 320 1.34 7.96 -18.77
C GLU A 320 1.45 6.95 -17.62
N LEU A 321 0.73 5.82 -17.71
CA LEU A 321 0.79 4.77 -16.70
C LEU A 321 2.02 3.88 -16.92
N VAL A 322 2.90 3.81 -15.94
CA VAL A 322 4.23 3.19 -16.04
C VAL A 322 4.45 2.10 -14.98
N SER A 323 5.37 1.19 -15.25
CA SER A 323 5.87 0.18 -14.30
C SER A 323 6.74 0.82 -13.21
N PRO A 324 7.03 0.09 -12.11
CA PRO A 324 7.92 0.58 -11.06
C PRO A 324 9.31 0.96 -11.58
N SER A 325 9.85 0.14 -12.50
CA SER A 325 11.17 0.37 -13.08
C SER A 325 11.25 1.61 -13.95
N GLU A 326 10.21 1.86 -14.76
CA GLU A 326 10.12 3.05 -15.61
C GLU A 326 9.99 4.33 -14.79
N LEU A 327 9.18 4.30 -13.70
CA LEU A 327 9.09 5.45 -12.80
C LEU A 327 10.42 5.70 -12.09
N GLU A 328 11.08 4.67 -11.56
CA GLU A 328 12.36 4.84 -10.90
C GLU A 328 13.44 5.39 -11.85
N ASN A 329 13.52 4.88 -13.08
CA ASN A 329 14.44 5.36 -14.10
C ASN A 329 14.17 6.84 -14.42
N PHE A 330 12.91 7.20 -14.64
CA PHE A 330 12.51 8.58 -14.86
C PHE A 330 12.95 9.51 -13.72
N LEU A 331 12.75 9.09 -12.46
CA LEU A 331 13.17 9.87 -11.30
C LEU A 331 14.69 10.06 -11.27
N ARG A 332 15.46 9.02 -11.58
CA ARG A 332 16.93 9.07 -11.62
C ARG A 332 17.45 9.97 -12.73
N GLU A 333 16.90 9.85 -13.94
CA GLU A 333 17.26 10.68 -15.10
C GLU A 333 16.96 12.17 -14.85
N ASN A 334 15.93 12.47 -14.06
CA ASN A 334 15.58 13.82 -13.64
C ASN A 334 16.29 14.27 -12.35
N ASN A 335 17.35 13.57 -11.92
CA ASN A 335 18.12 13.87 -10.71
C ASN A 335 17.28 13.97 -9.42
N THR A 336 16.15 13.25 -9.37
CA THR A 336 15.33 13.17 -8.16
C THR A 336 15.98 12.23 -7.16
N LEU A 337 16.81 12.80 -6.28
CA LEU A 337 17.53 12.04 -5.23
C LEU A 337 16.66 11.71 -4.01
N SER A 338 15.57 12.45 -3.82
CA SER A 338 14.60 12.23 -2.74
C SER A 338 13.19 12.27 -3.31
N TYR A 339 12.41 11.23 -3.05
CA TYR A 339 10.98 11.25 -3.38
C TYR A 339 10.26 12.16 -2.39
N VAL A 340 9.60 13.22 -2.88
CA VAL A 340 8.78 14.08 -2.02
C VAL A 340 7.32 13.71 -2.28
N ARG A 341 6.70 12.93 -1.40
CA ARG A 341 5.30 12.56 -1.57
C ARG A 341 4.35 13.74 -1.35
N SER A 342 3.16 13.62 -1.92
CA SER A 342 2.07 14.55 -1.65
C SER A 342 1.65 14.49 -0.17
N PRO A 343 1.28 15.62 0.46
CA PRO A 343 0.78 15.62 1.84
C PRO A 343 -0.47 14.74 2.00
N PHE A 344 -0.65 14.22 3.21
CA PHE A 344 -1.93 13.67 3.64
C PHE A 344 -2.96 14.81 3.61
N PHE A 345 -4.07 14.62 2.91
CA PHE A 345 -5.23 15.50 2.95
C PHE A 345 -6.44 14.66 3.34
#